data_AF-A0A3D5L1A7-F1
#
_entry.id   AF-A0A3D5L1A7-F1
#
_cell.length_a   1.000
_cell.length_b   1.000
_cell.length_c   1.000
_cell.angle_alpha   90.00
_cell.angle_beta   90.00
_cell.angle_gamma   90.00
#
_symmetry.space_group_name_H-M   'P 1'
#
loop_
_entity.id
_entity.type
_entity.pdbx_description
1 polymer ?
#
loop_
_entity_poly.entity_id
_entity_poly.type
_entity_poly.pdbx_seq_one_letter_code
_entity_poly.pdbx_strand_id
1 'polypeptide(L)'
;MAQVDLTQYGITGTPEIVYNPSYEQLFEEETRPELTGYEKGYVSDLGAVDVFTGIYTGRSPKDKFIVMDENSKDTVWWTSDEYKNDNHPASKEAWAAVMEIAKKELSDKKLYVVDGFCGANANTRMAVRFIMEVAWQAHFVRNMFIKPTPEEEKNFKPDFVVYNASKAKVENYKELGLNSETAVVFNITSREQVIINTWYGG
;
A
#
# COMPACT_ATOMS: atom_id res chain seq x y z
N MET A 1 -2.37 -20.36 -13.10
CA MET A 1 -2.72 -19.00 -12.66
C MET A 1 -1.87 -18.03 -13.47
N ALA A 2 -2.41 -16.90 -13.92
CA ALA A 2 -1.58 -15.91 -14.60
C ALA A 2 -0.52 -15.43 -13.60
N GLN A 3 0.76 -15.60 -13.95
CA GLN A 3 1.86 -15.19 -13.10
C GLN A 3 1.89 -13.66 -13.09
N VAL A 4 1.68 -13.04 -11.92
CA VAL A 4 1.76 -11.59 -11.80
C VAL A 4 3.19 -11.15 -12.05
N ASP A 5 3.40 -10.34 -13.08
CA ASP A 5 4.71 -9.75 -13.37
C ASP A 5 4.84 -8.40 -12.66
N LEU A 6 5.67 -8.35 -11.61
CA LEU A 6 5.93 -7.13 -10.85
C LEU A 6 7.02 -6.24 -11.46
N THR A 7 7.74 -6.71 -12.48
CA THR A 7 8.82 -5.94 -13.12
C THR A 7 8.30 -4.70 -13.82
N GLN A 8 7.04 -4.73 -14.29
CA GLN A 8 6.34 -3.55 -14.82
C GLN A 8 6.22 -2.41 -13.80
N TYR A 9 6.27 -2.73 -12.50
CA TYR A 9 6.25 -1.78 -11.40
C TYR A 9 7.66 -1.43 -10.90
N GLY A 10 8.71 -1.89 -11.57
CA GLY A 10 10.10 -1.71 -11.15
C GLY A 10 10.48 -2.48 -9.89
N ILE A 11 9.69 -3.49 -9.51
CA ILE A 11 10.01 -4.44 -8.43
C ILE A 11 10.63 -5.66 -9.07
N THR A 12 11.84 -6.03 -8.63
CA THR A 12 12.63 -7.11 -9.24
C THR A 12 13.15 -8.09 -8.20
N GLY A 13 13.59 -9.27 -8.67
CA GLY A 13 14.28 -10.24 -7.81
C GLY A 13 13.39 -10.94 -6.77
N THR A 14 12.07 -10.74 -6.82
CA THR A 14 11.07 -11.38 -5.95
C THR A 14 11.16 -12.93 -6.05
N PRO A 15 11.69 -13.65 -5.04
CA PRO A 15 11.80 -15.11 -5.07
C PRO A 15 10.45 -15.83 -5.06
N GLU A 16 9.41 -15.20 -4.52
CA GLU A 16 8.07 -15.78 -4.37
C GLU A 16 7.01 -14.67 -4.39
N ILE A 17 5.96 -14.88 -5.19
CA ILE A 17 4.75 -14.04 -5.18
C ILE A 17 3.59 -14.89 -4.69
N VAL A 18 3.04 -14.50 -3.54
CA VAL A 18 1.80 -15.04 -3.00
C VAL A 18 0.64 -14.19 -3.50
N TYR A 19 -0.02 -14.65 -4.56
CA TYR A 19 -1.10 -13.92 -5.22
C TYR A 19 -2.49 -14.32 -4.70
N ASN A 20 -3.31 -13.34 -4.32
CA ASN A 20 -4.66 -13.51 -3.75
C ASN A 20 -4.74 -14.65 -2.70
N PRO A 21 -3.87 -14.65 -1.67
CA PRO A 21 -3.81 -15.73 -0.69
C PRO A 21 -5.18 -16.01 -0.06
N SER A 22 -5.46 -17.29 0.23
CA SER A 22 -6.66 -17.66 0.97
C SER A 22 -6.56 -17.21 2.43
N TYR A 23 -7.68 -17.23 3.16
CA TYR A 23 -7.65 -16.91 4.59
C TYR A 23 -6.87 -17.93 5.40
N GLU A 24 -6.90 -19.20 4.99
CA GLU A 24 -6.13 -20.28 5.61
C GLU A 24 -4.63 -20.04 5.41
N GLN A 25 -4.21 -19.68 4.18
CA GLN A 25 -2.82 -19.35 3.91
C GLN A 25 -2.37 -18.11 4.69
N LEU A 26 -3.20 -17.07 4.77
CA LEU A 26 -2.91 -15.87 5.57
C LEU A 26 -2.76 -16.20 7.06
N PHE A 27 -3.67 -17.00 7.61
CA PHE A 27 -3.60 -17.44 9.01
C PHE A 27 -2.30 -18.21 9.30
N GLU A 28 -1.92 -19.13 8.41
CA GLU A 28 -0.65 -19.85 8.53
C GLU A 28 0.54 -18.89 8.49
N GLU A 29 0.59 -17.96 7.53
CA GLU A 29 1.70 -17.01 7.39
C GLU A 29 1.80 -16.05 8.58
N GLU A 30 0.67 -15.56 9.11
CA GLU A 30 0.62 -14.62 10.24
C GLU A 30 1.01 -15.24 11.59
N THR A 31 0.90 -16.55 11.71
CA THR A 31 1.17 -17.29 12.96
C THR A 31 2.54 -18.00 12.97
N ARG A 32 3.37 -17.73 11.96
CA ARG A 32 4.73 -18.25 11.85
C ARG A 32 5.60 -17.81 13.04
N PRO A 33 6.27 -18.74 13.75
CA PRO A 33 7.00 -18.44 14.98
C PRO A 33 8.23 -17.54 14.78
N GLU A 34 8.78 -17.47 13.56
CA GLU A 34 9.93 -16.64 13.20
C GLU A 34 9.58 -15.16 12.96
N LEU A 35 8.30 -14.79 12.89
CA LEU A 35 7.90 -13.40 12.72
C LEU A 35 8.29 -12.57 13.94
N THR A 36 8.80 -11.37 13.68
CA THR A 36 9.27 -10.43 14.71
C THR A 36 8.70 -9.04 14.47
N GLY A 37 8.87 -8.14 15.45
CA GLY A 37 8.41 -6.76 15.35
C GLY A 37 6.91 -6.67 15.09
N TYR A 38 6.53 -5.80 14.16
CA TYR A 38 5.13 -5.52 13.79
C TYR A 38 4.57 -6.50 12.76
N GLU A 39 5.34 -7.50 12.33
CA GLU A 39 4.87 -8.56 11.44
C GLU A 39 4.17 -9.68 12.22
N LYS A 40 4.51 -9.83 13.50
CA LYS A 40 4.07 -10.94 14.34
C LYS A 40 2.58 -10.84 14.70
N GLY A 41 1.83 -11.86 14.30
CA GLY A 41 0.45 -12.10 14.74
C GLY A 41 0.37 -12.89 16.04
N TYR A 42 -0.70 -12.66 16.80
CA TYR A 42 -1.03 -13.37 18.03
C TYR A 42 -2.45 -13.93 17.91
N VAL A 43 -2.60 -15.25 18.06
CA VAL A 43 -3.94 -15.87 18.07
C VAL A 43 -4.60 -15.60 19.41
N SER A 44 -5.73 -14.91 19.39
CA SER A 44 -6.55 -14.65 20.58
C SER A 44 -7.41 -15.87 20.94
N ASP A 45 -8.01 -15.84 22.15
CA ASP A 45 -8.97 -16.87 22.58
C ASP A 45 -10.24 -16.93 21.70
N LEU A 46 -10.47 -15.92 20.85
CA LEU A 46 -11.56 -15.89 19.88
C LEU A 46 -11.19 -16.58 18.55
N GLY A 47 -9.96 -17.05 18.40
CA GLY A 47 -9.42 -17.63 17.16
C GLY A 47 -9.03 -16.60 16.10
N ALA A 48 -9.24 -15.30 16.36
CA ALA A 48 -8.78 -14.22 15.49
C ALA A 48 -7.30 -13.89 15.76
N VAL A 49 -6.57 -13.58 14.70
CA VAL A 49 -5.20 -13.05 14.78
C VAL A 49 -5.26 -11.55 15.13
N ASP A 50 -4.49 -11.16 16.14
CA ASP A 50 -4.26 -9.78 16.55
C ASP A 50 -2.82 -9.35 16.19
N VAL A 51 -2.65 -8.09 15.82
CA VAL A 51 -1.35 -7.50 15.45
C VAL A 51 -1.17 -6.13 16.09
N PHE A 52 0.07 -5.77 16.40
CA PHE A 52 0.42 -4.43 16.87
C PHE A 52 1.07 -3.62 15.76
N THR A 53 0.59 -2.39 15.55
CA THR A 53 1.11 -1.44 14.54
C THR A 53 2.10 -0.41 15.14
N GLY A 54 2.57 -0.66 16.36
CA GLY A 54 3.51 0.20 17.05
C GLY A 54 2.93 1.55 17.42
N ILE A 55 3.69 2.62 17.16
CA ILE A 55 3.24 4.00 17.41
C ILE A 55 2.13 4.45 16.45
N TYR A 56 1.98 3.76 15.32
CA TYR A 56 1.02 4.09 14.27
C TYR A 56 -0.35 3.49 14.57
N THR A 57 -1.00 4.03 15.60
CA THR A 57 -2.33 3.59 16.09
C THR A 57 -3.49 4.32 15.42
N GLY A 58 -3.19 5.15 14.42
CA GLY A 58 -4.16 5.93 13.67
C GLY A 58 -3.54 6.49 12.39
N ARG A 59 -4.36 7.20 11.62
CA ARG A 59 -3.91 7.90 10.41
C ARG A 59 -2.86 8.96 10.73
N SER A 60 -1.97 9.20 9.76
CA SER A 60 -0.97 10.27 9.79
C SER A 60 -1.34 11.38 8.79
N PRO A 61 -2.36 12.22 9.05
CA PRO A 61 -2.85 13.22 8.10
C PRO A 61 -1.78 14.24 7.67
N LYS A 62 -0.84 14.57 8.57
CA LYS A 62 0.29 15.46 8.29
C LYS A 62 1.33 14.87 7.34
N ASP A 63 1.32 13.56 7.16
CA ASP A 63 2.23 12.84 6.27
C ASP A 63 1.55 12.41 4.96
N LYS A 64 0.31 12.87 4.72
CA LYS A 64 -0.42 12.66 3.48
C LYS A 64 -0.04 13.71 2.45
N PHE A 65 0.37 13.27 1.26
CA PHE A 65 0.69 14.15 0.14
C PHE A 65 0.07 13.67 -1.17
N ILE A 66 -0.21 14.60 -2.08
CA ILE A 66 -0.69 14.32 -3.44
C ILE A 66 0.24 15.04 -4.41
N VAL A 67 0.72 14.33 -5.43
CA VAL A 67 1.59 14.91 -6.45
C VAL A 67 0.86 16.03 -7.18
N MET A 68 1.44 17.22 -7.18
CA MET A 68 0.93 18.36 -7.93
C MET A 68 1.56 18.35 -9.34
N ASP A 69 0.77 17.93 -10.32
CA ASP A 69 1.14 17.89 -11.73
C ASP A 69 0.02 18.48 -12.61
N GLU A 70 0.15 18.39 -13.94
CA GLU A 70 -0.86 18.93 -14.85
C GLU A 70 -2.27 18.33 -14.70
N ASN A 71 -2.41 17.11 -14.16
CA ASN A 71 -3.69 16.42 -14.01
C ASN A 71 -4.36 16.71 -12.66
N SER A 72 -3.58 17.08 -11.64
CA SER A 72 -4.08 17.33 -10.28
C SER A 72 -4.16 18.82 -9.90
N LYS A 73 -3.32 19.68 -10.50
CA LYS A 73 -3.16 21.09 -10.07
C LYS A 73 -4.47 21.89 -10.02
N ASP A 74 -5.37 21.67 -10.97
CA ASP A 74 -6.61 22.46 -11.12
C ASP A 74 -7.86 21.70 -10.62
N THR A 75 -7.72 20.44 -10.19
CA THR A 75 -8.84 19.55 -9.87
C THR A 75 -8.85 19.06 -8.42
N VAL A 76 -7.68 18.94 -7.80
CA VAL A 76 -7.57 18.59 -6.38
C VAL A 76 -7.90 19.81 -5.53
N TRP A 77 -8.65 19.60 -4.45
CA TRP A 77 -8.89 20.63 -3.45
C TRP A 77 -7.66 20.79 -2.55
N TRP A 78 -6.69 21.59 -3.00
CA TRP A 78 -5.44 21.83 -2.29
C TRP A 78 -5.65 22.55 -0.96
N THR A 79 -4.74 22.29 -0.01
CA THR A 79 -4.69 23.04 1.25
C THR A 79 -4.22 24.48 1.00
N SER A 80 -4.79 25.45 1.71
CA SER A 80 -4.37 26.87 1.69
C SER A 80 -4.43 27.47 3.09
N ASP A 81 -3.94 28.71 3.23
CA ASP A 81 -4.03 29.43 4.51
C ASP A 81 -5.50 29.69 4.90
N GLU A 82 -6.38 29.96 3.94
CA GLU A 82 -7.81 30.19 4.16
C GLU A 82 -8.60 28.90 4.41
N TYR A 83 -8.26 27.82 3.71
CA TYR A 83 -9.00 26.54 3.75
C TYR A 83 -8.05 25.37 4.00
N LYS A 84 -7.74 25.15 5.27
CA LYS A 84 -6.86 24.05 5.70
C LYS A 84 -7.52 22.69 5.49
N ASN A 85 -6.79 21.79 4.83
CA ASN A 85 -7.09 20.38 4.69
C ASN A 85 -5.79 19.57 4.56
N ASP A 86 -5.89 18.24 4.46
CA ASP A 86 -4.73 17.33 4.42
C ASP A 86 -4.21 17.04 3.00
N ASN A 87 -4.68 17.74 1.97
CA ASN A 87 -4.19 17.58 0.59
C ASN A 87 -2.91 18.42 0.41
N HIS A 88 -1.83 18.00 1.05
CA HIS A 88 -0.52 18.65 0.92
C HIS A 88 0.09 18.35 -0.46
N PRO A 89 0.66 19.35 -1.16
CA PRO A 89 1.30 19.10 -2.44
C PRO A 89 2.65 18.38 -2.27
N ALA A 90 2.88 17.34 -3.07
CA ALA A 90 4.20 16.77 -3.30
C ALA A 90 4.73 17.18 -4.68
N SER A 91 6.04 17.38 -4.78
CA SER A 91 6.70 17.60 -6.06
C SER A 91 6.92 16.29 -6.83
N LYS A 92 7.24 16.37 -8.12
CA LYS A 92 7.59 15.19 -8.94
C LYS A 92 8.87 14.52 -8.43
N GLU A 93 9.80 15.29 -7.86
CA GLU A 93 11.03 14.80 -7.24
C GLU A 93 10.74 14.02 -5.95
N ALA A 94 9.89 14.57 -5.07
CA ALA A 94 9.45 13.86 -3.86
C ALA A 94 8.76 12.54 -4.21
N TRP A 95 7.90 12.53 -5.24
CA TRP A 95 7.28 11.31 -5.75
C TRP A 95 8.30 10.29 -6.25
N ALA A 96 9.26 10.71 -7.08
CA ALA A 96 10.29 9.82 -7.60
C ALA A 96 11.10 9.17 -6.47
N ALA A 97 11.45 9.95 -5.44
CA ALA A 97 12.20 9.47 -4.29
C ALA A 97 11.41 8.43 -3.46
N VAL A 98 10.15 8.72 -3.07
CA VAL A 98 9.36 7.75 -2.29
C VAL A 98 9.05 6.49 -3.09
N MET A 99 8.85 6.62 -4.40
CA MET A 99 8.63 5.47 -5.27
C MET A 99 9.89 4.60 -5.42
N GLU A 100 11.08 5.21 -5.53
CA GLU A 100 12.35 4.46 -5.52
C GLU A 100 12.54 3.72 -4.19
N ILE A 101 12.29 4.38 -3.05
CA ILE A 101 12.35 3.77 -1.72
C ILE A 101 11.42 2.55 -1.66
N ALA A 102 10.17 2.67 -2.11
CA ALA A 102 9.22 1.58 -2.10
C ALA A 102 9.64 0.41 -2.99
N LYS A 103 10.11 0.68 -4.22
CA LYS A 103 10.60 -0.35 -5.14
C LYS A 103 11.80 -1.11 -4.56
N LYS A 104 12.74 -0.38 -3.96
CA LYS A 104 13.91 -0.96 -3.29
C LYS A 104 13.50 -1.82 -2.11
N GLU A 105 12.60 -1.32 -1.26
CA GLU A 105 12.12 -2.06 -0.09
C GLU A 105 11.40 -3.36 -0.49
N LEU A 106 10.63 -3.34 -1.58
CA LEU A 106 9.82 -4.49 -2.01
C LEU A 106 10.57 -5.45 -2.96
N SER A 107 11.74 -5.08 -3.47
CA SER A 107 12.54 -5.97 -4.33
C SER A 107 13.28 -7.03 -3.51
N ASP A 108 13.67 -8.13 -4.17
CA ASP A 108 14.48 -9.22 -3.59
C ASP A 108 13.85 -9.93 -2.37
N LYS A 109 12.53 -9.82 -2.21
CA LYS A 109 11.76 -10.39 -1.08
C LYS A 109 10.58 -11.21 -1.53
N LYS A 110 10.10 -12.12 -0.67
CA LYS A 110 8.76 -12.70 -0.81
C LYS A 110 7.73 -11.56 -0.72
N LEU A 111 6.78 -11.53 -1.65
CA LEU A 111 5.71 -10.53 -1.67
C LEU A 111 4.33 -11.17 -1.67
N TYR A 112 3.39 -10.47 -1.06
CA TYR A 112 1.97 -10.72 -1.20
C TYR A 112 1.40 -9.70 -2.18
N VAL A 113 0.60 -10.20 -3.12
CA VAL A 113 -0.13 -9.37 -4.07
C VAL A 113 -1.61 -9.67 -3.92
N VAL A 114 -2.40 -8.65 -3.65
CA VAL A 114 -3.85 -8.77 -3.54
C VAL A 114 -4.50 -7.87 -4.58
N ASP A 115 -5.32 -8.47 -5.44
CA ASP A 115 -6.17 -7.77 -6.38
C ASP A 115 -7.59 -7.73 -5.82
N GLY A 116 -8.16 -6.53 -5.74
CA GLY A 116 -9.47 -6.26 -5.15
C GLY A 116 -10.22 -5.13 -5.87
N PHE A 117 -11.50 -4.99 -5.58
CA PHE A 117 -12.31 -3.88 -6.09
C PHE A 117 -12.68 -2.89 -4.98
N CYS A 118 -12.59 -1.61 -5.31
CA CYS A 118 -13.16 -0.51 -4.54
C CYS A 118 -14.44 -0.04 -5.23
N GLY A 119 -15.59 -0.25 -4.58
CA GLY A 119 -16.92 0.04 -5.13
C GLY A 119 -17.63 -1.22 -5.65
N ALA A 120 -18.92 -1.37 -5.32
CA ALA A 120 -19.68 -2.59 -5.63
C ALA A 120 -20.14 -2.69 -7.09
N ASN A 121 -20.36 -1.54 -7.75
CA ASN A 121 -20.92 -1.50 -9.10
C ASN A 121 -19.82 -1.57 -10.16
N ALA A 122 -19.93 -2.53 -11.08
CA ALA A 122 -18.91 -2.79 -12.11
C ALA A 122 -18.63 -1.58 -13.04
N ASN A 123 -19.60 -0.69 -13.25
CA ASN A 123 -19.46 0.48 -14.12
C ASN A 123 -18.72 1.67 -13.47
N THR A 124 -18.49 1.65 -12.15
CA THR A 124 -17.83 2.74 -11.42
C THR A 124 -16.74 2.28 -10.47
N ARG A 125 -16.59 0.97 -10.26
CA ARG A 125 -15.57 0.43 -9.35
C ARG A 125 -14.17 0.63 -9.92
N MET A 126 -13.21 0.63 -9.01
CA MET A 126 -11.79 0.67 -9.32
C MET A 126 -11.18 -0.70 -9.05
N ALA A 127 -10.46 -1.25 -10.02
CA ALA A 127 -9.59 -2.40 -9.81
C ALA A 127 -8.30 -1.94 -9.11
N VAL A 128 -8.04 -2.42 -7.90
CA VAL A 128 -6.88 -2.01 -7.11
C VAL A 128 -5.97 -3.22 -6.88
N ARG A 129 -4.68 -3.04 -7.17
CA ARG A 129 -3.62 -4.00 -6.85
C ARG A 129 -2.83 -3.51 -5.65
N PHE A 130 -2.72 -4.35 -4.63
CA PHE A 130 -1.90 -4.10 -3.45
C PHE A 130 -0.65 -4.96 -3.49
N ILE A 131 0.49 -4.37 -3.15
CA ILE A 131 1.79 -5.04 -3.11
C ILE A 131 2.41 -4.77 -1.74
N MET A 132 2.68 -5.83 -0.97
CA MET A 132 3.25 -5.73 0.38
C MET A 132 4.13 -6.93 0.69
N GLU A 133 5.04 -6.80 1.65
CA GLU A 133 5.90 -7.90 2.12
C GLU A 133 5.39 -8.58 3.40
N VAL A 134 4.31 -8.07 4.01
CA VAL A 134 3.78 -8.55 5.30
C VAL A 134 2.41 -9.20 5.12
N ALA A 135 2.24 -10.42 5.63
CA ALA A 135 1.03 -11.23 5.45
C ALA A 135 -0.23 -10.55 5.99
N TRP A 136 -0.19 -10.03 7.22
CA TRP A 136 -1.38 -9.40 7.82
C TRP A 136 -1.84 -8.15 7.05
N GLN A 137 -0.94 -7.45 6.37
CA GLN A 137 -1.30 -6.31 5.53
C GLN A 137 -2.08 -6.78 4.29
N ALA A 138 -1.70 -7.92 3.71
CA ALA A 138 -2.46 -8.56 2.63
C ALA A 138 -3.83 -9.06 3.14
N HIS A 139 -3.90 -9.61 4.36
CA HIS A 139 -5.14 -9.99 4.99
C HIS A 139 -6.07 -8.79 5.24
N PHE A 140 -5.52 -7.66 5.70
CA PHE A 140 -6.29 -6.43 5.89
C PHE A 140 -6.99 -6.01 4.59
N VAL A 141 -6.27 -5.89 3.48
CA VAL A 141 -6.88 -5.48 2.21
C VAL A 141 -7.82 -6.55 1.64
N ARG A 142 -7.57 -7.83 1.90
CA ARG A 142 -8.49 -8.93 1.53
C ARG A 142 -9.83 -8.85 2.28
N ASN A 143 -9.83 -8.34 3.51
CA ASN A 143 -11.06 -8.09 4.28
C ASN A 143 -11.77 -6.81 3.84
N MET A 144 -11.03 -5.74 3.58
CA MET A 144 -11.61 -4.41 3.36
C MET A 144 -12.07 -4.15 1.93
N PHE A 145 -11.49 -4.83 0.94
CA PHE A 145 -11.85 -4.67 -0.47
C PHE A 145 -12.74 -5.82 -0.97
N ILE A 146 -13.51 -5.54 -2.02
CA ILE A 146 -14.38 -6.56 -2.62
C ILE A 146 -13.51 -7.55 -3.39
N LYS A 147 -13.62 -8.82 -3.02
CA LYS A 147 -12.86 -9.90 -3.65
C LYS A 147 -13.37 -10.15 -5.08
N PRO A 148 -12.48 -10.20 -6.07
CA PRO A 148 -12.85 -10.63 -7.41
C PRO A 148 -13.30 -12.09 -7.40
N THR A 149 -14.19 -12.44 -8.32
CA THR A 149 -14.49 -13.83 -8.65
C THR A 149 -13.32 -14.48 -9.42
N PRO A 150 -13.21 -15.82 -9.46
CA PRO A 150 -12.15 -16.49 -10.22
C PRO A 150 -12.11 -16.15 -11.72
N GLU A 151 -13.22 -15.68 -12.29
CA GLU A 151 -13.27 -15.20 -13.68
C GLU A 151 -12.73 -13.78 -13.82
N GLU A 152 -13.09 -12.89 -12.88
CA GLU A 152 -12.56 -11.53 -12.82
C GLU A 152 -11.05 -11.52 -12.55
N GLU A 153 -10.55 -12.42 -11.71
CA GLU A 153 -9.12 -12.57 -11.42
C GLU A 153 -8.29 -12.90 -12.66
N LYS A 154 -8.81 -13.75 -13.57
CA LYS A 154 -8.09 -14.14 -14.80
C LYS A 154 -7.86 -12.98 -15.75
N ASN A 155 -8.74 -11.98 -15.72
CA ASN A 155 -8.71 -10.81 -16.60
C ASN A 155 -8.45 -9.52 -15.81
N PHE A 156 -7.92 -9.64 -14.59
CA PHE A 156 -7.76 -8.48 -13.71
C PHE A 156 -6.72 -7.52 -14.27
N LYS A 157 -7.13 -6.27 -14.47
CA LYS A 157 -6.26 -5.17 -14.87
C LYS A 157 -6.42 -4.06 -13.83
N PRO A 158 -5.39 -3.74 -13.05
CA PRO A 158 -5.49 -2.69 -12.04
C PRO A 158 -5.67 -1.33 -12.71
N ASP A 159 -6.65 -0.58 -12.21
CA ASP A 159 -6.79 0.85 -12.44
C ASP A 159 -5.87 1.65 -11.51
N PHE A 160 -5.55 1.10 -10.35
CA PHE A 160 -4.75 1.76 -9.32
C PHE A 160 -3.85 0.75 -8.60
N VAL A 161 -2.63 1.17 -8.23
CA VAL A 161 -1.64 0.29 -7.57
C VAL A 161 -1.19 0.90 -6.23
N VAL A 162 -1.16 0.09 -5.19
CA VAL A 162 -0.77 0.50 -3.84
C VAL A 162 0.47 -0.28 -3.41
N TYR A 163 1.54 0.44 -3.11
CA TYR A 163 2.80 -0.09 -2.61
C TYR A 163 2.88 0.15 -1.11
N ASN A 164 2.84 -0.92 -0.31
CA ASN A 164 3.05 -0.84 1.13
C ASN A 164 4.49 -1.22 1.48
N ALA A 165 5.33 -0.20 1.61
CA ALA A 165 6.72 -0.29 2.03
C ALA A 165 6.88 0.25 3.48
N SER A 166 5.97 -0.15 4.37
CA SER A 166 5.90 0.29 5.77
C SER A 166 7.18 0.06 6.59
N LYS A 167 8.06 -0.86 6.17
CA LYS A 167 9.38 -1.08 6.79
C LYS A 167 10.42 -0.03 6.42
N ALA A 168 10.27 0.62 5.28
CA ALA A 168 11.18 1.66 4.83
C ALA A 168 10.89 3.01 5.51
N LYS A 169 11.80 3.96 5.31
CA LYS A 169 11.72 5.32 5.84
C LYS A 169 12.22 6.34 4.83
N VAL A 170 11.69 7.56 4.88
CA VAL A 170 12.18 8.67 4.08
C VAL A 170 13.18 9.50 4.89
N GLU A 171 14.43 9.07 4.96
CA GLU A 171 15.47 9.72 5.80
C GLU A 171 15.71 11.20 5.43
N ASN A 172 15.65 11.53 4.13
CA ASN A 172 15.85 12.89 3.61
C ASN A 172 14.53 13.68 3.46
N TYR A 173 13.49 13.35 4.22
CA TYR A 173 12.14 13.94 4.10
C TYR A 173 12.14 15.49 4.06
N LYS A 174 13.01 16.13 4.85
CA LYS A 174 13.12 17.60 4.90
C LYS A 174 13.52 18.21 3.56
N GLU A 175 14.45 17.57 2.85
CA GLU A 175 14.94 18.01 1.54
C GLU A 175 13.86 17.83 0.46
N LEU A 176 13.01 16.82 0.64
CA LEU A 176 11.88 16.52 -0.25
C LEU A 176 10.62 17.34 0.07
N GLY A 177 10.65 18.22 1.07
CA GLY A 177 9.50 19.03 1.49
C GLY A 177 8.39 18.23 2.17
N LEU A 178 8.70 17.06 2.71
CA LEU A 178 7.78 16.20 3.45
C LEU A 178 7.79 16.53 4.96
N ASN A 179 6.81 16.02 5.70
CA ASN A 179 6.62 16.35 7.11
C ASN A 179 7.49 15.51 8.06
N SER A 180 7.68 14.22 7.78
CA SER A 180 8.47 13.30 8.61
C SER A 180 9.07 12.16 7.77
N GLU A 181 9.77 11.23 8.42
CA GLU A 181 10.22 9.97 7.81
C GLU A 181 9.04 9.10 7.31
N THR A 182 7.80 9.40 7.73
CA THR A 182 6.55 8.79 7.24
C THR A 182 6.04 9.54 6.02
N ALA A 183 5.57 8.79 5.03
CA ALA A 183 4.95 9.36 3.84
C ALA A 183 3.82 8.46 3.32
N VAL A 184 2.66 9.07 3.06
CA VAL A 184 1.55 8.46 2.35
C VAL A 184 1.26 9.33 1.12
N VAL A 185 1.83 8.95 -0.03
CA VAL A 185 1.86 9.80 -1.22
C VAL A 185 1.03 9.20 -2.34
N PHE A 186 0.21 10.03 -2.97
CA PHE A 186 -0.66 9.64 -4.09
C PHE A 186 -0.23 10.35 -5.37
N ASN A 187 -0.21 9.63 -6.49
CA ASN A 187 -0.04 10.19 -7.82
C ASN A 187 -1.24 9.82 -8.71
N ILE A 188 -2.03 10.82 -9.08
CA ILE A 188 -3.27 10.63 -9.87
C ILE A 188 -2.93 10.29 -11.32
N THR A 189 -1.83 10.82 -11.86
CA THR A 189 -1.38 10.58 -13.23
C THR A 189 -0.95 9.13 -13.42
N SER A 190 -0.10 8.61 -12.54
CA SER A 190 0.31 7.20 -12.60
C SER A 190 -0.70 6.25 -11.97
N ARG A 191 -1.68 6.78 -11.23
CA ARG A 191 -2.71 6.04 -10.48
C ARG A 191 -2.09 5.10 -9.44
N GLU A 192 -1.24 5.68 -8.60
CA GLU A 192 -0.46 4.93 -7.62
C GLU A 192 -0.52 5.58 -6.25
N GLN A 193 -0.37 4.76 -5.21
CA GLN A 193 -0.17 5.17 -3.82
C GLN A 193 1.04 4.46 -3.24
N VAL A 194 1.86 5.20 -2.49
CA VAL A 194 3.01 4.69 -1.76
C VAL A 194 2.82 4.96 -0.26
N ILE A 195 3.01 3.93 0.56
CA ILE A 195 2.96 3.99 2.02
C ILE A 195 4.34 3.63 2.58
N ILE A 196 4.96 4.54 3.33
CA ILE A 196 6.30 4.38 3.91
C ILE A 196 6.25 4.68 5.42
N ASN A 197 6.98 3.88 6.21
CA ASN A 197 7.20 3.99 7.66
C ASN A 197 5.97 3.85 8.57
N THR A 198 4.74 3.91 8.06
CA THR A 198 3.52 3.69 8.86
C THR A 198 2.98 2.28 8.70
N TRP A 199 2.65 1.65 9.82
CA TRP A 199 2.05 0.31 9.90
C TRP A 199 0.55 0.36 10.15
N TYR A 200 -0.05 1.54 10.24
CA TYR A 200 -1.50 1.64 10.42
C TYR A 200 -2.23 1.09 9.19
N GLY A 201 -3.20 0.19 9.39
CA GLY A 201 -3.88 -0.47 8.26
C GLY A 201 -4.80 0.45 7.45
N GLY A 202 -5.43 1.44 8.08
CA GLY A 202 -6.44 2.31 7.45
C GLY A 202 -5.91 3.63 6.90
#